data_AF-A0A0V0YLU9-F1
#
_entry.id   AF-A0A0V0YLU9-F1
#
_cell.length_a   1.000
_cell.length_b   1.000
_cell.length_c   1.000
_cell.angle_alpha   90.00
_cell.angle_beta   90.00
_cell.angle_gamma   90.00
#
_symmetry.space_group_name_H-M   'P 1'
#
loop_
_entity.id
_entity.type
_entity.pdbx_description
1 polymer ?
#
loop_
_entity_poly.entity_id
_entity_poly.type
_entity_poly.pdbx_seq_one_letter_code
_entity_poly.pdbx_strand_id
1 'polypeptide(L)'
;MNKETTTVQVIQIVFGFSSLVTNILLAAIIFSEKSLKKSQRFIACSALGNAFLGAGFVAYNTRIEVIELTNKTFDQKLCLLRAPDITLFQLGDTLLAVSVFSLAIERCIAVSTITLDQLFKKKTSYFLIRFTILATLLDCAIFWILVLSTSRPKVHYCVHMEIASETLFVMHFIFISVLGYSSLILCIISALLLKKKRSICCNVRQMQLRREMRVMKRIVVALAFTFCFQNVPAMLHLIVVYNPNLEFLNSQYLWIAQNISASAHAAMHILMTISIRNIFSRIFFHFNICSSFKFNSVHAANNKIIIVHSTCGKSEKTFCEQEKSKQKSEEVLLKVTPYQR
;
A
#
# COMPACT_ATOMS: atom_id res chain seq x y z
N MET A 1 24.92 12.96 -29.29
CA MET A 1 24.11 11.95 -28.58
C MET A 1 24.08 10.66 -29.39
N ASN A 2 24.37 9.52 -28.77
CA ASN A 2 24.37 8.21 -29.44
C ASN A 2 22.92 7.71 -29.59
N LYS A 3 22.57 7.05 -30.71
CA LYS A 3 21.19 6.66 -31.06
C LYS A 3 20.53 5.73 -30.01
N GLU A 4 21.35 4.94 -29.33
CA GLU A 4 20.94 4.05 -28.24
C GLU A 4 20.54 4.81 -26.97
N THR A 5 21.27 5.87 -26.62
CA THR A 5 20.98 6.74 -25.46
C THR A 5 19.64 7.46 -25.63
N THR A 6 19.33 7.94 -26.85
CA THR A 6 18.05 8.59 -27.16
C THR A 6 16.88 7.61 -27.06
N THR A 7 17.06 6.35 -27.45
CA THR A 7 15.99 5.34 -27.39
C THR A 7 15.60 5.04 -25.94
N VAL A 8 16.59 4.91 -25.04
CA VAL A 8 16.36 4.66 -23.62
C VAL A 8 15.65 5.85 -22.95
N GLN A 9 16.02 7.08 -23.28
CA GLN A 9 15.38 8.30 -22.77
C GLN A 9 13.90 8.37 -23.16
N VAL A 10 13.58 8.13 -24.43
CA VAL A 10 12.19 8.11 -24.91
C VAL A 10 11.37 7.04 -24.18
N ILE A 11 11.93 5.85 -23.98
CA ILE A 11 11.28 4.76 -23.23
C ILE A 11 10.99 5.20 -21.78
N GLN A 12 11.95 5.86 -21.13
CA GLN A 12 11.78 6.40 -19.77
C GLN A 12 10.69 7.48 -19.71
N ILE A 13 10.60 8.35 -20.69
CA ILE A 13 9.54 9.37 -20.78
C ILE A 13 8.16 8.69 -20.89
N VAL A 14 8.02 7.73 -21.80
CA VAL A 14 6.75 7.02 -22.03
C VAL A 14 6.30 6.27 -20.78
N PHE A 15 7.17 5.47 -20.16
CA PHE A 15 6.81 4.71 -18.96
C PHE A 15 6.73 5.58 -17.71
N GLY A 16 7.50 6.66 -17.61
CA GLY A 16 7.37 7.67 -16.56
C GLY A 16 6.00 8.36 -16.62
N PHE A 17 5.55 8.74 -17.82
CA PHE A 17 4.22 9.32 -18.02
C PHE A 17 3.09 8.32 -17.71
N SER A 18 3.23 7.07 -18.17
CA SER A 18 2.31 5.99 -17.80
C SER A 18 2.24 5.82 -16.27
N SER A 19 3.39 5.81 -15.58
CA SER A 19 3.46 5.67 -14.13
C SER A 19 2.74 6.83 -13.44
N LEU A 20 2.99 8.06 -13.88
CA LEU A 20 2.34 9.27 -13.40
C LEU A 20 0.82 9.17 -13.51
N VAL A 21 0.29 8.92 -14.71
CA VAL A 21 -1.16 8.90 -14.98
C VAL A 21 -1.85 7.77 -14.22
N THR A 22 -1.32 6.55 -14.29
CA THR A 22 -1.94 5.38 -13.67
C THR A 22 -1.95 5.47 -12.14
N ASN A 23 -0.90 6.01 -11.52
CA ASN A 23 -0.84 6.15 -10.08
C ASN A 23 -1.67 7.34 -9.55
N ILE A 24 -1.77 8.46 -10.28
CA ILE A 24 -2.74 9.53 -9.95
C ILE A 24 -4.16 8.99 -10.00
N LEU A 25 -4.51 8.25 -11.06
CA LEU A 25 -5.83 7.65 -11.21
C LEU A 25 -6.12 6.66 -10.07
N LEU A 26 -5.15 5.83 -9.70
CA LEU A 26 -5.28 4.91 -8.56
C LEU A 26 -5.54 5.68 -7.26
N ALA A 27 -4.76 6.72 -6.96
CA ALA A 27 -4.94 7.54 -5.77
C ALA A 27 -6.32 8.20 -5.75
N ALA A 28 -6.76 8.77 -6.88
CA ALA A 28 -8.07 9.39 -7.02
C ALA A 28 -9.21 8.38 -6.78
N ILE A 29 -9.13 7.19 -7.38
CA ILE A 29 -10.11 6.11 -7.17
C ILE A 29 -10.19 5.75 -5.68
N ILE A 30 -9.04 5.56 -5.03
CA ILE A 30 -9.01 5.22 -3.61
C ILE A 30 -9.63 6.34 -2.77
N PHE A 31 -9.25 7.61 -2.99
CA PHE A 31 -9.80 8.74 -2.23
C PHE A 31 -11.30 8.97 -2.48
N SER A 32 -11.80 8.60 -3.65
CA SER A 32 -13.23 8.69 -3.98
C SER A 32 -14.10 7.58 -3.34
N GLU A 33 -13.51 6.56 -2.69
CA GLU A 33 -14.29 5.57 -1.95
C GLU A 33 -14.94 6.16 -0.70
N LYS A 34 -16.29 6.08 -0.62
CA LYS A 34 -17.10 6.57 0.52
C LYS A 34 -16.63 6.04 1.89
N SER A 35 -16.06 4.83 1.93
CA SER A 35 -15.57 4.19 3.16
C SER A 35 -14.12 3.71 3.00
N LEU A 36 -13.20 4.67 2.94
CA LEU A 36 -11.78 4.42 2.76
C LEU A 36 -11.19 3.58 3.91
N LYS A 37 -10.68 2.37 3.61
CA LYS A 37 -10.04 1.52 4.62
C LYS A 37 -8.66 2.08 5.00
N LYS A 38 -8.24 1.78 6.24
CA LYS A 38 -6.97 2.26 6.81
C LYS A 38 -5.75 1.91 5.95
N SER A 39 -5.63 0.67 5.49
CA SER A 39 -4.54 0.26 4.58
C SER A 39 -4.57 0.94 3.23
N GLN A 40 -5.75 1.21 2.68
CA GLN A 40 -5.88 1.83 1.36
C GLN A 40 -5.30 3.25 1.37
N ARG A 41 -5.31 3.94 2.51
CA ARG A 41 -4.68 5.26 2.65
C ARG A 41 -3.19 5.22 2.37
N PHE A 42 -2.48 4.24 2.93
CA PHE A 42 -1.04 4.07 2.65
C PHE A 42 -0.77 3.64 1.22
N ILE A 43 -1.66 2.83 0.63
CA ILE A 43 -1.58 2.47 -0.81
C ILE A 43 -1.74 3.72 -1.68
N ALA A 44 -2.67 4.62 -1.35
CA ALA A 44 -2.81 5.89 -2.04
C ALA A 44 -1.57 6.78 -1.89
N CYS A 45 -0.99 6.87 -0.68
CA CYS A 45 0.26 7.61 -0.48
C CYS A 45 1.42 7.01 -1.30
N SER A 46 1.57 5.68 -1.33
CA SER A 46 2.58 5.03 -2.19
C SER A 46 2.33 5.26 -3.67
N ALA A 47 1.06 5.32 -4.11
CA ALA A 47 0.71 5.67 -5.48
C ALA A 47 1.13 7.12 -5.78
N LEU A 48 0.84 8.07 -4.90
CA LEU A 48 1.33 9.45 -5.05
C LEU A 48 2.86 9.53 -5.09
N GLY A 49 3.57 8.71 -4.30
CA GLY A 49 5.04 8.59 -4.38
C GLY A 49 5.50 8.14 -5.77
N ASN A 50 4.91 7.07 -6.29
CA ASN A 50 5.19 6.59 -7.66
C ASN A 50 4.83 7.62 -8.74
N ALA A 51 3.78 8.43 -8.51
CA ALA A 51 3.43 9.52 -9.42
C ALA A 51 4.50 10.62 -9.42
N PHE A 52 5.02 11.01 -8.26
CA PHE A 52 6.15 11.95 -8.20
C PHE A 52 7.39 11.41 -8.90
N LEU A 53 7.72 10.12 -8.69
CA LEU A 53 8.83 9.47 -9.41
C LEU A 53 8.62 9.50 -10.93
N GLY A 54 7.42 9.12 -11.40
CA GLY A 54 7.07 9.17 -12.82
C GLY A 54 7.20 10.58 -13.42
N ALA A 55 6.73 11.60 -12.70
CA ALA A 55 6.91 13.00 -13.10
C ALA A 55 8.39 13.41 -13.11
N GLY A 56 9.17 12.96 -12.13
CA GLY A 56 10.62 13.18 -12.06
C GLY A 56 11.34 12.60 -13.27
N PHE A 57 11.04 11.36 -13.66
CA PHE A 57 11.61 10.73 -14.85
C PHE A 57 11.26 11.47 -16.14
N VAL A 58 10.00 11.92 -16.29
CA VAL A 58 9.59 12.72 -17.46
C VAL A 58 10.36 14.04 -17.49
N ALA A 59 10.40 14.76 -16.37
CA ALA A 59 11.07 16.05 -16.27
C ALA A 59 12.58 15.93 -16.53
N TYR A 60 13.26 14.94 -15.94
CA TYR A 60 14.70 14.70 -16.10
C TYR A 60 15.05 14.40 -17.56
N ASN A 61 14.40 13.42 -18.17
CA ASN A 61 14.74 12.98 -19.52
C ASN A 61 14.36 14.03 -20.58
N THR A 62 13.22 14.71 -20.43
CA THR A 62 12.84 15.82 -21.32
C THR A 62 13.81 16.99 -21.20
N ARG A 63 14.25 17.32 -19.97
CA ARG A 63 15.23 18.38 -19.73
C ARG A 63 16.56 18.05 -20.38
N ILE A 64 17.06 16.83 -20.25
CA ILE A 64 18.30 16.41 -20.90
C ILE A 64 18.19 16.51 -22.43
N GLU A 65 17.08 16.05 -23.02
CA GLU A 65 16.86 16.15 -24.46
C GLU A 65 16.82 17.60 -24.97
N VAL A 66 16.29 18.54 -24.18
CA VAL A 66 16.06 19.93 -24.61
C VAL A 66 17.18 20.90 -24.23
N ILE A 67 17.90 20.67 -23.11
CA ILE A 67 18.73 21.69 -22.45
C ILE A 67 20.26 21.42 -22.55
N GLU A 68 20.71 20.27 -23.07
CA GLU A 68 22.14 19.89 -23.17
C GLU A 68 23.03 20.69 -24.17
N LEU A 69 22.71 21.96 -24.46
CA LEU A 69 23.44 22.77 -25.46
C LEU A 69 23.93 24.14 -24.99
N THR A 70 23.84 24.46 -23.69
CA THR A 70 24.42 25.71 -23.18
C THR A 70 25.69 25.44 -22.38
N ASN A 71 26.86 25.88 -22.88
CA ASN A 71 28.15 25.91 -22.18
C ASN A 71 28.18 26.86 -20.95
N LYS A 72 27.05 27.03 -20.26
CA LYS A 72 26.89 27.89 -19.09
C LYS A 72 27.05 27.04 -17.84
N THR A 73 27.71 27.61 -16.84
CA THR A 73 27.77 27.04 -15.49
C THR A 73 26.65 27.64 -14.63
N PHE A 74 26.14 26.84 -13.70
CA PHE A 74 25.01 27.19 -12.85
C PHE A 74 25.39 27.04 -11.37
N ASP A 75 24.90 27.97 -10.54
CA ASP A 75 24.95 27.80 -9.08
C ASP A 75 23.85 26.83 -8.62
N GLN A 76 24.07 26.17 -7.47
CA GLN A 76 23.16 25.15 -6.92
C GLN A 76 21.71 25.63 -6.79
N LYS A 77 21.51 26.88 -6.37
CA LYS A 77 20.16 27.48 -6.21
C LYS A 77 19.40 27.52 -7.54
N LEU A 78 20.10 27.94 -8.60
CA LEU A 78 19.52 28.04 -9.94
C LEU A 78 19.25 26.65 -10.51
N CYS A 79 20.11 25.68 -10.20
CA CYS A 79 19.87 24.28 -10.56
C CYS A 79 18.66 23.67 -9.87
N LEU A 80 18.46 23.90 -8.56
CA LEU A 80 17.27 23.42 -7.85
C LEU A 80 15.97 23.97 -8.46
N LEU A 81 15.98 25.22 -8.91
CA LEU A 81 14.82 25.83 -9.57
C LEU A 81 14.61 25.31 -11.01
N ARG A 82 15.69 24.97 -11.72
CA ARG A 82 15.65 24.55 -13.13
C ARG A 82 15.47 23.04 -13.33
N ALA A 83 15.81 22.24 -12.32
CA ALA A 83 15.71 20.79 -12.32
C ALA A 83 14.66 20.33 -11.29
N PRO A 84 13.36 20.51 -11.56
CA PRO A 84 12.29 20.09 -10.65
C PRO A 84 12.29 18.57 -10.44
N ASP A 85 12.87 17.81 -11.36
CA ASP A 85 13.08 16.36 -11.28
C ASP A 85 13.75 15.93 -9.97
N ILE A 86 14.72 16.70 -9.48
CA ILE A 86 15.46 16.38 -8.24
C ILE A 86 14.52 16.37 -7.03
N THR A 87 13.68 17.40 -6.91
CA THR A 87 12.72 17.48 -5.79
C THR A 87 11.63 16.43 -5.92
N LEU A 88 11.20 16.12 -7.15
CA LEU A 88 10.23 15.07 -7.43
C LEU A 88 10.75 13.68 -7.04
N PHE A 89 12.02 13.38 -7.34
CA PHE A 89 12.66 12.14 -6.90
C PHE A 89 12.72 12.05 -5.38
N GLN A 90 13.23 13.09 -4.71
CA GLN A 90 13.32 13.13 -3.25
C GLN A 90 11.96 12.90 -2.56
N LEU A 91 10.92 13.60 -3.01
CA LEU A 91 9.57 13.43 -2.47
C LEU A 91 9.00 12.05 -2.80
N GLY A 92 9.21 11.58 -4.03
CA GLY A 92 8.71 10.30 -4.51
C GLY A 92 9.25 9.12 -3.74
N ASP A 93 10.59 9.02 -3.63
CA ASP A 93 11.28 7.92 -2.96
C ASP A 93 10.94 7.88 -1.47
N THR A 94 10.98 9.03 -0.78
CA THR A 94 10.65 9.08 0.64
C THR A 94 9.17 8.81 0.91
N LEU A 95 8.25 9.40 0.14
CA LEU A 95 6.82 9.16 0.34
C LEU A 95 6.48 7.69 0.14
N LEU A 96 7.01 7.07 -0.90
CA LEU A 96 6.85 5.66 -1.18
C LEU A 96 7.40 4.79 -0.04
N ALA A 97 8.66 4.97 0.34
CA ALA A 97 9.33 4.15 1.36
C ALA A 97 8.62 4.24 2.72
N VAL A 98 8.32 5.46 3.18
CA VAL A 98 7.65 5.68 4.47
C VAL A 98 6.20 5.19 4.44
N SER A 99 5.50 5.30 3.31
CA SER A 99 4.13 4.77 3.16
C SER A 99 4.10 3.26 3.27
N VAL A 100 5.04 2.59 2.58
CA VAL A 100 5.19 1.13 2.59
C VAL A 100 5.55 0.63 4.00
N PHE A 101 6.45 1.32 4.69
CA PHE A 101 6.79 1.02 6.07
C PHE A 101 5.60 1.21 7.03
N SER A 102 4.90 2.33 6.90
CA SER A 102 3.71 2.62 7.71
C SER A 102 2.58 1.61 7.47
N LEU A 103 2.42 1.14 6.23
CA LEU A 103 1.51 0.06 5.88
C LEU A 103 1.90 -1.25 6.55
N ALA A 104 3.19 -1.62 6.55
CA ALA A 104 3.68 -2.82 7.19
C ALA A 104 3.44 -2.80 8.71
N ILE A 105 3.68 -1.65 9.36
CA ILE A 105 3.34 -1.45 10.79
C ILE A 105 1.83 -1.58 11.01
N GLU A 106 1.00 -0.91 10.20
CA GLU A 106 -0.45 -0.97 10.36
C GLU A 106 -0.97 -2.40 10.23
N ARG A 107 -0.43 -3.18 9.30
CA ARG A 107 -0.76 -4.61 9.15
C ARG A 107 -0.33 -5.43 10.35
N CYS A 108 0.88 -5.22 10.84
CA CYS A 108 1.38 -5.92 12.02
C CYS A 108 0.49 -5.64 13.25
N ILE A 109 0.12 -4.38 13.45
CA ILE A 109 -0.78 -3.98 14.53
C ILE A 109 -2.17 -4.59 14.33
N ALA A 110 -2.74 -4.52 13.12
CA ALA A 110 -4.06 -5.06 12.82
C ALA A 110 -4.15 -6.57 13.12
N VAL A 111 -3.13 -7.34 12.75
CA VAL A 111 -3.04 -8.78 13.01
C VAL A 111 -2.76 -9.07 14.49
N SER A 112 -1.85 -8.34 15.13
CA SER A 112 -1.44 -8.56 16.52
C SER A 112 -2.58 -8.22 17.49
N THR A 113 -3.31 -7.15 17.22
CA THR A 113 -4.29 -6.55 18.13
C THR A 113 -5.73 -6.81 17.70
N ILE A 114 -6.03 -7.95 17.07
CA ILE A 114 -7.40 -8.30 16.62
C ILE A 114 -8.46 -8.07 17.72
N THR A 115 -8.12 -8.29 19.00
CA THR A 115 -9.01 -8.10 20.16
C THR A 115 -9.07 -6.68 20.73
N LEU A 116 -8.16 -5.77 20.36
CA LEU A 116 -8.20 -4.39 20.84
C LEU A 116 -9.34 -3.60 20.20
N ASP A 117 -9.75 -2.58 20.94
CA ASP A 117 -10.74 -1.58 20.56
C ASP A 117 -10.43 -0.92 19.19
N GLN A 118 -11.50 -0.68 18.43
CA GLN A 118 -11.43 -0.09 17.10
C GLN A 118 -10.95 1.37 17.12
N LEU A 119 -11.20 2.11 18.22
CA LEU A 119 -10.74 3.48 18.38
C LEU A 119 -9.22 3.55 18.44
N PHE A 120 -8.57 2.65 19.18
CA PHE A 120 -7.10 2.56 19.23
C PHE A 120 -6.52 2.37 17.84
N LYS A 121 -7.01 1.37 17.09
CA LYS A 121 -6.58 1.11 15.70
C LYS A 121 -6.82 2.31 14.78
N LYS A 122 -7.85 3.13 15.04
CA LYS A 122 -8.15 4.34 14.23
C LYS A 122 -7.14 5.44 14.56
N LYS A 123 -6.89 5.70 15.84
CA LYS A 123 -5.91 6.69 16.31
C LYS A 123 -4.50 6.37 15.78
N THR A 124 -4.07 5.12 15.87
CA THR A 124 -2.77 4.68 15.33
C THR A 124 -2.67 4.88 13.83
N SER A 125 -3.70 4.53 13.05
CA SER A 125 -3.67 4.74 11.60
C SER A 125 -3.57 6.22 11.22
N TYR A 126 -4.28 7.12 11.92
CA TYR A 126 -4.14 8.56 11.69
C TYR A 126 -2.76 9.09 12.08
N PHE A 127 -2.21 8.61 13.20
CA PHE A 127 -0.86 8.96 13.61
C PHE A 127 0.17 8.56 12.54
N LEU A 128 0.08 7.32 12.04
CA LEU A 128 0.97 6.82 10.99
C LEU A 128 0.86 7.63 9.70
N ILE A 129 -0.33 8.04 9.28
CA ILE A 129 -0.48 8.90 8.09
C ILE A 129 0.17 10.28 8.29
N ARG A 130 -0.03 10.90 9.45
CA ARG A 130 0.63 12.17 9.78
C ARG A 130 2.14 12.01 9.80
N PHE A 131 2.63 10.93 10.41
CA PHE A 131 4.04 10.58 10.40
C PHE A 131 4.57 10.41 8.97
N THR A 132 3.85 9.71 8.09
CA THR A 132 4.23 9.57 6.68
C THR A 132 4.41 10.92 6.00
N ILE A 133 3.41 11.80 6.07
CA ILE A 133 3.44 13.11 5.42
C ILE A 133 4.57 13.97 6.00
N LEU A 134 4.68 14.04 7.33
CA LEU A 134 5.68 14.87 8.00
C LEU A 134 7.10 14.38 7.72
N ALA A 135 7.35 13.06 7.74
CA ALA A 135 8.66 12.50 7.45
C ALA A 135 9.10 12.82 6.00
N THR A 136 8.21 12.69 5.03
CA THR A 136 8.49 13.06 3.63
C THR A 136 8.81 14.54 3.46
N LEU A 137 8.00 15.41 4.06
CA LEU A 137 8.23 16.86 3.97
C LEU A 137 9.52 17.27 4.68
N LEU A 138 9.81 16.66 5.84
CA LEU A 138 11.01 16.95 6.60
C LEU A 138 12.27 16.50 5.86
N ASP A 139 12.28 15.30 5.27
CA ASP A 139 13.39 14.80 4.48
C ASP A 139 13.68 15.70 3.26
N CYS A 140 12.64 16.11 2.53
CA CYS A 140 12.78 17.06 1.43
C CYS A 140 13.25 18.45 1.90
N ALA A 141 12.77 18.93 3.04
CA ALA A 141 13.19 20.22 3.59
C ALA A 141 14.66 20.19 4.04
N ILE A 142 15.10 19.11 4.70
CA ILE A 142 16.49 18.88 5.10
C ILE A 142 17.38 18.86 3.84
N PHE A 143 16.98 18.13 2.81
CA PHE A 143 17.68 18.10 1.53
C PHE A 143 17.88 19.52 0.95
N TRP A 144 16.79 20.28 0.83
CA TRP A 144 16.85 21.66 0.33
C TRP A 144 17.75 22.56 1.19
N ILE A 145 17.57 22.54 2.52
CA ILE A 145 18.35 23.37 3.44
C ILE A 145 19.84 23.07 3.30
N LEU A 146 20.23 21.80 3.24
CA LEU A 146 21.63 21.40 3.17
C LEU A 146 22.28 21.71 1.81
N VAL A 147 21.52 21.56 0.71
CA VAL A 147 21.98 22.00 -0.62
C VAL A 147 22.14 23.52 -0.67
N LEU A 148 21.23 24.28 -0.07
CA LEU A 148 21.26 25.75 -0.10
C LEU A 148 22.28 26.36 0.87
N SER A 149 22.62 25.68 1.96
CA SER A 149 23.59 26.14 2.97
C SER A 149 25.03 25.79 2.62
N THR A 150 25.23 24.72 1.85
CA THR A 150 26.57 24.27 1.43
C THR A 150 26.97 24.93 0.12
N SER A 151 27.95 25.83 0.15
CA SER A 151 28.50 26.43 -1.08
C SER A 151 29.39 25.42 -1.81
N ARG A 152 29.01 25.04 -3.03
CA ARG A 152 29.82 24.20 -3.93
C ARG A 152 30.22 24.95 -5.21
N PRO A 153 31.25 24.47 -5.94
CA PRO A 153 31.60 25.01 -7.25
C PRO A 153 30.40 24.99 -8.20
N LYS A 154 30.39 25.93 -9.14
CA LYS A 154 29.38 25.98 -10.19
C LYS A 154 29.46 24.71 -11.04
N VAL A 155 28.30 24.16 -11.37
CA VAL A 155 28.17 22.90 -12.13
C VAL A 155 27.76 23.20 -13.57
N HIS A 156 28.20 22.37 -14.50
CA HIS A 156 27.77 22.46 -15.89
C HIS A 156 26.40 21.83 -16.09
N TYR A 157 26.07 20.79 -15.32
CA TYR A 157 24.82 20.06 -15.43
C TYR A 157 24.06 20.08 -14.11
N CYS A 158 22.77 20.34 -14.19
CA CYS A 158 21.91 20.26 -13.01
C CYS A 158 21.51 18.80 -12.78
N VAL A 159 22.42 17.99 -12.24
CA VAL A 159 22.19 16.58 -11.91
C VAL A 159 22.26 16.39 -10.39
N HIS A 160 21.45 15.48 -9.87
CA HIS A 160 21.27 15.29 -8.43
C HIS A 160 22.60 15.07 -7.67
N MET A 161 23.51 14.24 -8.21
CA MET A 161 24.82 13.97 -7.60
C MET A 161 25.79 15.15 -7.66
N GLU A 162 25.63 16.07 -8.62
CA GLU A 162 26.51 17.24 -8.76
C GLU A 162 26.11 18.36 -7.79
N ILE A 163 24.80 18.50 -7.53
CA ILE A 163 24.24 19.59 -6.70
C ILE A 163 24.27 19.22 -5.20
N ALA A 164 23.98 17.96 -4.89
CA ALA A 164 24.02 17.44 -3.53
C ALA A 164 25.41 16.93 -3.16
N SER A 165 25.73 16.83 -1.87
CA SER A 165 26.91 16.07 -1.46
C SER A 165 26.68 14.58 -1.66
N GLU A 166 27.73 13.86 -2.05
CA GLU A 166 27.72 12.41 -2.14
C GLU A 166 27.23 11.79 -0.83
N THR A 167 27.66 12.32 0.31
CA THR A 167 27.20 11.91 1.64
C THR A 167 25.69 12.05 1.80
N LEU A 168 25.08 13.16 1.37
CA LEU A 168 23.64 13.36 1.50
C LEU A 168 22.86 12.40 0.62
N PHE A 169 23.33 12.20 -0.61
CA PHE A 169 22.75 11.25 -1.54
C PHE A 169 22.79 9.82 -0.98
N VAL A 170 23.96 9.38 -0.53
CA VAL A 170 24.16 8.06 0.08
C VAL A 170 23.30 7.88 1.34
N MET A 171 23.25 8.87 2.23
CA MET A 171 22.44 8.80 3.46
C MET A 171 20.95 8.63 3.16
N HIS A 172 20.44 9.35 2.16
CA HIS A 172 19.05 9.19 1.72
C HIS A 172 18.77 7.78 1.20
N PHE A 173 19.64 7.25 0.32
CA PHE A 173 19.48 5.89 -0.22
C PHE A 173 19.61 4.80 0.86
N ILE A 174 20.47 5.00 1.87
CA ILE A 174 20.55 4.12 3.04
C ILE A 174 19.24 4.18 3.84
N PHE A 175 18.73 5.40 4.11
CA PHE A 175 17.49 5.60 4.86
C PHE A 175 16.30 4.89 4.22
N ILE A 176 16.06 5.10 2.91
CA ILE A 176 14.96 4.42 2.20
C ILE A 176 15.16 2.90 2.14
N SER A 177 16.40 2.43 1.99
CA SER A 177 16.71 0.99 1.97
C SER A 177 16.39 0.35 3.32
N VAL A 178 16.80 0.97 4.44
CA VAL A 178 16.49 0.48 5.79
C VAL A 178 14.98 0.38 6.02
N LEU A 179 14.21 1.38 5.58
CA LEU A 179 12.75 1.33 5.64
C LEU A 179 12.19 0.19 4.78
N GLY A 180 12.71 0.00 3.57
CA GLY A 180 12.31 -1.07 2.65
C GLY A 180 12.50 -2.47 3.24
N TYR A 181 13.69 -2.77 3.76
CA TYR A 181 13.99 -4.06 4.39
C TYR A 181 13.18 -4.26 5.68
N SER A 182 13.04 -3.22 6.50
CA SER A 182 12.23 -3.28 7.72
C SER A 182 10.76 -3.61 7.41
N SER A 183 10.23 -3.04 6.32
CA SER A 183 8.87 -3.32 5.84
C SER A 183 8.66 -4.79 5.46
N LEU A 184 9.66 -5.40 4.79
CA LEU A 184 9.61 -6.83 4.47
C LEU A 184 9.59 -7.70 5.72
N ILE A 185 10.48 -7.42 6.68
CA ILE A 185 10.57 -8.18 7.93
C ILE A 185 9.23 -8.09 8.67
N LEU A 186 8.65 -6.89 8.80
CA LEU A 186 7.33 -6.70 9.41
C LEU A 186 6.21 -7.41 8.66
N CYS A 187 6.28 -7.46 7.33
CA CYS A 187 5.31 -8.18 6.51
C CYS A 187 5.38 -9.69 6.73
N ILE A 188 6.59 -10.27 6.80
CA ILE A 188 6.82 -11.68 7.11
C ILE A 188 6.28 -12.00 8.51
N ILE A 189 6.62 -11.18 9.51
CA ILE A 189 6.11 -11.31 10.89
C ILE A 189 4.58 -11.30 10.89
N SER A 190 3.96 -10.33 10.20
CA SER A 190 2.51 -10.22 10.09
C SER A 190 1.86 -11.46 9.46
N ALA A 191 2.48 -12.03 8.42
CA ALA A 191 2.01 -13.25 7.77
C ALA A 191 2.12 -14.47 8.69
N LEU A 192 3.23 -14.62 9.42
CA LEU A 192 3.44 -15.69 10.39
C LEU A 192 2.44 -15.61 11.56
N LEU A 193 2.22 -14.41 12.10
CA LEU A 193 1.22 -14.17 13.14
C LEU A 193 -0.20 -14.51 12.66
N LEU A 194 -0.52 -14.17 11.41
CA LEU A 194 -1.81 -14.51 10.81
C LEU A 194 -1.98 -16.03 10.66
N LYS A 195 -0.93 -16.74 10.22
CA LYS A 195 -0.92 -18.21 10.12
C LYS A 195 -1.13 -18.86 11.49
N LYS A 196 -0.41 -18.39 12.52
CA LYS A 196 -0.54 -18.87 13.92
C LYS A 196 -1.95 -18.63 14.49
N LYS A 197 -2.56 -17.47 14.24
CA LYS A 197 -3.91 -17.19 14.75
C LYS A 197 -5.01 -17.99 14.03
N ARG A 198 -4.78 -18.34 12.75
CA ARG A 198 -5.72 -19.16 11.98
C ARG A 198 -5.80 -20.60 12.52
N SER A 199 -4.69 -21.19 12.94
CA SER A 199 -4.69 -22.56 13.47
C SER A 199 -5.42 -22.70 14.81
N ILE A 200 -5.70 -21.59 15.51
CA ILE A 200 -6.25 -21.59 16.88
C ILE A 200 -7.77 -21.31 16.90
N CYS A 201 -8.40 -20.78 15.85
CA CYS A 201 -9.80 -20.31 15.90
C CYS A 201 -10.74 -20.95 14.88
N CYS A 202 -11.80 -21.64 15.33
CA CYS A 202 -12.71 -22.40 14.47
C CYS A 202 -13.97 -21.65 13.96
N ASN A 203 -14.78 -20.94 14.77
CA ASN A 203 -16.16 -20.66 14.32
C ASN A 203 -16.47 -19.20 13.86
N VAL A 204 -16.31 -18.16 14.67
CA VAL A 204 -16.70 -16.76 14.28
C VAL A 204 -15.52 -15.89 13.82
N ARG A 205 -14.35 -16.06 14.44
CA ARG A 205 -13.12 -15.31 14.12
C ARG A 205 -12.54 -15.64 12.75
N GLN A 206 -12.99 -16.75 12.16
CA GLN A 206 -12.56 -17.23 10.85
C GLN A 206 -12.92 -16.25 9.72
N MET A 207 -14.09 -15.59 9.80
CA MET A 207 -14.51 -14.63 8.77
C MET A 207 -13.65 -13.35 8.77
N GLN A 208 -13.32 -12.82 9.95
CA GLN A 208 -12.39 -11.68 10.09
C GLN A 208 -10.98 -12.05 9.61
N LEU A 209 -10.48 -13.23 10.01
CA LEU A 209 -9.19 -13.77 9.55
C LEU A 209 -9.14 -13.98 8.02
N ARG A 210 -10.21 -14.48 7.39
CA ARG A 210 -10.31 -14.62 5.93
C ARG A 210 -10.32 -13.27 5.20
N ARG A 211 -10.92 -12.23 5.80
CA ARG A 211 -10.90 -10.86 5.25
C ARG A 211 -9.50 -10.25 5.35
N GLU A 212 -8.86 -10.31 6.52
CA GLU A 212 -7.49 -9.83 6.69
C GLU A 212 -6.49 -10.59 5.81
N MET A 213 -6.67 -11.90 5.57
CA MET A 213 -5.83 -12.67 4.66
C MET A 213 -5.96 -12.23 3.20
N ARG A 214 -7.18 -11.92 2.72
CA ARG A 214 -7.37 -11.39 1.36
C ARG A 214 -6.70 -10.03 1.19
N VAL A 215 -6.77 -9.17 2.22
CA VAL A 215 -6.11 -7.87 2.22
C VAL A 215 -4.58 -8.04 2.29
N MET A 216 -4.09 -8.94 3.15
CA MET A 216 -2.67 -9.24 3.31
C MET A 216 -2.05 -9.78 2.01
N LYS A 217 -2.73 -10.69 1.29
CA LYS A 217 -2.23 -11.19 -0.01
C LYS A 217 -1.99 -10.06 -1.02
N ARG A 218 -2.91 -9.09 -1.11
CA ARG A 218 -2.74 -7.93 -2.00
C ARG A 218 -1.58 -7.03 -1.58
N ILE A 219 -1.43 -6.82 -0.27
CA ILE A 219 -0.34 -6.02 0.27
C ILE A 219 1.01 -6.71 0.07
N VAL A 220 1.10 -8.03 0.25
CA VAL A 220 2.33 -8.80 -0.02
C VAL A 220 2.74 -8.65 -1.48
N VAL A 221 1.80 -8.72 -2.42
CA VAL A 221 2.10 -8.48 -3.85
C VAL A 221 2.65 -7.07 -4.05
N ALA A 222 1.99 -6.04 -3.51
CA ALA A 222 2.45 -4.65 -3.60
C ALA A 222 3.86 -4.44 -3.01
N LEU A 223 4.12 -5.04 -1.85
CA LEU A 223 5.41 -5.00 -1.17
C LEU A 223 6.50 -5.74 -1.95
N ALA A 224 6.17 -6.87 -2.58
CA ALA A 224 7.09 -7.61 -3.44
C ALA A 224 7.49 -6.78 -4.67
N PHE A 225 6.53 -6.13 -5.33
CA PHE A 225 6.83 -5.23 -6.45
C PHE A 225 7.72 -4.06 -6.03
N THR A 226 7.38 -3.39 -4.92
CA THR A 226 8.20 -2.30 -4.34
C THR A 226 9.61 -2.80 -4.02
N PHE A 227 9.73 -3.98 -3.42
CA PHE A 227 11.03 -4.51 -3.06
C PHE A 227 11.91 -4.85 -4.28
N CYS A 228 11.38 -5.65 -5.21
CA CYS A 228 12.15 -6.13 -6.36
C CYS A 228 12.53 -5.01 -7.33
N PHE A 229 11.66 -4.01 -7.50
CA PHE A 229 11.83 -3.00 -8.55
C PHE A 229 12.17 -1.60 -8.03
N GLN A 230 12.23 -1.38 -6.71
CA GLN A 230 12.69 -0.10 -6.14
C GLN A 230 13.80 -0.31 -5.12
N ASN A 231 13.60 -1.14 -4.10
CA ASN A 231 14.63 -1.33 -3.06
C ASN A 231 15.89 -2.04 -3.60
N VAL A 232 15.74 -3.04 -4.46
CA VAL A 232 16.90 -3.74 -5.07
C VAL A 232 17.69 -2.81 -6.00
N PRO A 233 17.07 -2.09 -6.97
CA PRO A 233 17.78 -1.08 -7.76
C PRO A 233 18.48 -0.01 -6.93
N ALA A 234 17.82 0.51 -5.89
CA ALA A 234 18.40 1.50 -4.97
C ALA A 234 19.66 0.95 -4.26
N MET A 235 19.64 -0.31 -3.83
CA MET A 235 20.81 -0.95 -3.21
C MET A 235 21.93 -1.22 -4.21
N LEU A 236 21.59 -1.67 -5.42
CA LEU A 236 22.58 -1.86 -6.49
C LEU A 236 23.27 -0.54 -6.83
N HIS A 237 22.50 0.56 -6.88
CA HIS A 237 23.03 1.89 -7.09
C HIS A 237 24.02 2.30 -5.98
N LEU A 238 23.69 2.06 -4.70
CA LEU A 238 24.62 2.28 -3.59
C LEU A 238 25.91 1.44 -3.73
N ILE A 239 25.80 0.18 -4.13
CA ILE A 239 26.97 -0.69 -4.32
C ILE A 239 27.91 -0.10 -5.37
N VAL A 240 27.36 0.45 -6.46
CA VAL A 240 28.14 1.11 -7.52
C VAL A 240 28.80 2.40 -7.03
N VAL A 241 28.11 3.21 -6.23
CA VAL A 241 28.71 4.42 -5.63
C VAL A 241 29.95 4.07 -4.80
N TYR A 242 29.89 3.00 -4.00
CA TYR A 242 31.03 2.54 -3.21
C TYR A 242 32.06 1.73 -4.00
N ASN A 243 31.68 1.11 -5.12
CA ASN A 243 32.54 0.27 -5.95
C ASN A 243 32.34 0.62 -7.44
N PRO A 244 33.02 1.67 -7.94
CA PRO A 244 32.85 2.13 -9.32
C PRO A 244 33.15 1.07 -10.37
N ASN A 245 34.01 0.10 -10.05
CA ASN A 245 34.34 -1.05 -10.93
C ASN A 245 33.13 -1.93 -11.28
N LEU A 246 32.00 -1.77 -10.58
CA LEU A 246 30.76 -2.51 -10.80
C LEU A 246 29.70 -1.66 -11.53
N GLU A 247 30.08 -0.62 -12.27
CA GLU A 247 29.17 0.31 -12.96
C GLU A 247 28.09 -0.38 -13.80
N PHE A 248 28.38 -1.56 -14.37
CA PHE A 248 27.41 -2.38 -15.11
C PHE A 248 26.15 -2.73 -14.31
N LEU A 249 26.21 -2.73 -12.97
CA LEU A 249 25.07 -2.95 -12.08
C LEU A 249 24.13 -1.74 -12.01
N ASN A 250 24.60 -0.52 -12.29
CA ASN A 250 23.77 0.69 -12.33
C ASN A 250 23.19 0.91 -13.74
N SER A 251 22.59 -0.15 -14.28
CA SER A 251 22.08 -0.12 -15.64
C SER A 251 20.83 0.76 -15.77
N GLN A 252 20.75 1.58 -16.82
CA GLN A 252 19.55 2.37 -17.14
C GLN A 252 18.28 1.50 -17.27
N TYR A 253 18.44 0.21 -17.59
CA TYR A 253 17.34 -0.75 -17.67
C TYR A 253 16.67 -1.05 -16.32
N LEU A 254 17.37 -0.92 -15.19
CA LEU A 254 16.77 -1.11 -13.86
C LEU A 254 15.74 0.00 -13.56
N TRP A 255 16.08 1.23 -13.91
CA TRP A 255 15.19 2.37 -13.77
C TRP A 255 13.98 2.28 -14.72
N ILE A 256 14.15 1.71 -15.92
CA ILE A 256 13.02 1.43 -16.82
C ILE A 256 12.10 0.40 -16.18
N ALA A 257 12.67 -0.70 -15.64
CA ALA A 257 11.91 -1.75 -14.98
C ALA A 257 11.11 -1.22 -13.79
N GLN A 258 11.66 -0.26 -13.04
CA GLN A 258 10.96 0.44 -11.96
C GLN A 258 9.69 1.15 -12.46
N ASN A 259 9.77 1.93 -13.53
CA ASN A 259 8.60 2.66 -14.07
C ASN A 259 7.55 1.73 -14.68
N ILE A 260 7.98 0.68 -15.37
CA ILE A 260 7.09 -0.36 -15.90
C ILE A 260 6.35 -1.06 -14.76
N SER A 261 7.09 -1.48 -13.72
CA SER A 261 6.55 -2.14 -12.53
C SER A 261 5.53 -1.26 -11.80
N ALA A 262 5.87 0.02 -11.57
CA ALA A 262 4.98 0.97 -10.90
C ALA A 262 3.67 1.18 -11.67
N SER A 263 3.75 1.29 -13.01
CA SER A 263 2.57 1.38 -13.89
C SER A 263 1.72 0.11 -13.84
N ALA A 264 2.37 -1.05 -13.98
CA ALA A 264 1.69 -2.34 -14.01
C ALA A 264 0.98 -2.64 -12.69
N HIS A 265 1.64 -2.36 -11.55
CA HIS A 265 1.05 -2.52 -10.23
C HIS A 265 -0.20 -1.64 -10.05
N ALA A 266 -0.13 -0.37 -10.46
CA ALA A 266 -1.27 0.54 -10.38
C ALA A 266 -2.43 0.07 -11.27
N ALA A 267 -2.15 -0.29 -12.52
CA ALA A 267 -3.15 -0.81 -13.46
C ALA A 267 -3.82 -2.09 -12.92
N MET A 268 -3.05 -3.05 -12.41
CA MET A 268 -3.59 -4.26 -11.79
C MET A 268 -4.52 -3.94 -10.62
N HIS A 269 -4.14 -3.01 -9.74
CA HIS A 269 -4.98 -2.64 -8.61
C HIS A 269 -6.30 -1.98 -9.05
N ILE A 270 -6.24 -1.11 -10.07
CA ILE A 270 -7.43 -0.47 -10.66
C ILE A 270 -8.36 -1.53 -11.26
N LEU A 271 -7.83 -2.42 -12.10
CA LEU A 271 -8.60 -3.48 -12.75
C LEU A 271 -9.26 -4.42 -11.73
N MET A 272 -8.53 -4.82 -10.70
CA MET A 272 -9.10 -5.63 -9.61
C MET A 272 -10.20 -4.89 -8.86
N THR A 273 -10.06 -3.58 -8.62
CA THR A 273 -11.05 -2.77 -7.91
C THR A 273 -12.33 -2.59 -8.73
N ILE A 274 -12.21 -2.26 -10.02
CA ILE A 274 -13.35 -2.09 -10.93
C ILE A 274 -14.07 -3.43 -11.15
N SER A 275 -13.34 -4.52 -11.40
CA SER A 275 -13.93 -5.84 -11.59
C SER A 275 -14.72 -6.28 -10.37
N ILE A 276 -14.18 -6.07 -9.16
CA ILE A 276 -14.90 -6.34 -7.92
C ILE A 276 -16.16 -5.47 -7.81
N ARG A 277 -16.07 -4.17 -8.13
CA ARG A 277 -17.23 -3.27 -8.10
C ARG A 277 -18.32 -3.71 -9.08
N ASN A 278 -17.94 -4.14 -10.28
CA ASN A 278 -18.86 -4.63 -11.30
C ASN A 278 -19.50 -5.96 -10.89
N ILE A 279 -18.72 -6.90 -10.32
CA ILE A 279 -19.24 -8.16 -9.78
C ILE A 279 -20.22 -7.88 -8.63
N PHE A 280 -19.87 -7.00 -7.69
CA PHE A 280 -20.77 -6.61 -6.60
C PHE A 280 -22.02 -5.90 -7.12
N SER A 281 -21.91 -5.04 -8.14
CA SER A 281 -23.08 -4.41 -8.76
C SER A 281 -24.00 -5.43 -9.43
N ARG A 282 -23.45 -6.47 -10.08
CA ARG A 282 -24.21 -7.57 -10.68
C ARG A 282 -24.86 -8.47 -9.64
N ILE A 283 -24.18 -8.76 -8.52
CA ILE A 283 -24.76 -9.51 -7.40
C ILE A 283 -25.88 -8.71 -6.72
N PHE A 284 -25.68 -7.40 -6.51
CA PHE A 284 -26.72 -6.52 -5.94
C PHE A 284 -27.92 -6.37 -6.90
N PHE A 285 -27.68 -6.37 -8.22
CA PHE A 285 -28.74 -6.45 -9.23
C PHE A 285 -29.49 -7.79 -9.17
N HIS A 286 -28.79 -8.90 -8.98
CA HIS A 286 -29.42 -10.22 -8.87
C HIS A 286 -30.23 -10.40 -7.57
N PHE A 287 -29.82 -9.76 -6.47
CA PHE A 287 -30.61 -9.74 -5.23
C PHE A 287 -31.82 -8.79 -5.31
N ASN A 288 -31.74 -7.70 -6.08
CA ASN A 288 -32.89 -6.83 -6.35
C ASN A 288 -33.88 -7.41 -7.38
N ILE A 289 -33.53 -8.48 -8.09
CA ILE A 289 -34.43 -9.17 -9.06
C ILE A 289 -35.07 -10.43 -8.45
N CYS A 290 -34.67 -10.85 -7.24
CA CYS A 290 -35.25 -12.03 -6.56
C CYS A 290 -36.16 -11.66 -5.37
N SER A 291 -36.86 -10.52 -5.42
CA SER A 291 -38.01 -10.25 -4.53
C SER A 291 -39.33 -10.39 -5.29
N SER A 292 -39.65 -11.63 -5.66
CA SER A 292 -41.03 -12.09 -5.89
C SER A 292 -41.03 -13.62 -5.86
N PHE A 293 -40.92 -14.20 -4.66
CA PHE A 293 -41.38 -15.57 -4.45
C PHE A 293 -42.43 -15.56 -3.34
N LYS A 294 -43.69 -15.36 -3.76
CA LYS A 294 -44.88 -15.76 -3.00
C LYS A 294 -44.83 -17.28 -2.89
N PHE A 295 -44.71 -17.80 -1.68
CA PHE A 295 -45.12 -19.17 -1.38
C PHE A 295 -46.28 -19.09 -0.37
N ASN A 296 -47.50 -19.08 -0.92
CA ASN A 296 -48.68 -19.43 -0.17
C ASN A 296 -48.73 -20.95 -0.09
N SER A 297 -48.56 -21.51 1.10
CA SER A 297 -49.16 -22.81 1.41
C SER A 297 -49.65 -22.77 2.85
N VAL A 298 -50.96 -22.52 2.97
CA VAL A 298 -51.74 -22.71 4.19
C VAL A 298 -51.90 -24.21 4.40
N HIS A 299 -51.43 -24.73 5.52
CA HIS A 299 -52.00 -25.95 6.11
C HIS A 299 -52.27 -25.67 7.59
N ALA A 300 -53.55 -25.66 7.93
CA ALA A 300 -54.05 -25.64 9.30
C ALA A 300 -54.38 -27.07 9.73
N ALA A 301 -53.86 -27.50 10.88
CA ALA A 301 -54.54 -28.44 11.76
C ALA A 301 -53.93 -28.36 13.18
N ASN A 302 -54.73 -27.85 14.12
CA ASN A 302 -54.69 -28.09 15.57
C ASN A 302 -53.36 -27.85 16.33
N ASN A 303 -53.05 -26.58 16.61
CA ASN A 303 -52.87 -26.00 17.96
C ASN A 303 -51.99 -24.74 17.90
N LYS A 304 -52.56 -23.62 18.38
CA LYS A 304 -51.94 -22.30 18.61
C LYS A 304 -51.19 -21.68 17.42
N ILE A 305 -51.87 -20.73 16.77
CA ILE A 305 -51.25 -19.76 15.84
C ILE A 305 -50.40 -18.79 16.69
N ILE A 306 -49.08 -18.90 16.59
CA ILE A 306 -48.15 -17.89 17.11
C ILE A 306 -47.87 -16.92 15.96
N ILE A 307 -48.38 -15.69 16.06
CA ILE A 307 -48.03 -14.60 15.16
C ILE A 307 -46.67 -14.05 15.62
N VAL A 308 -45.59 -14.44 14.95
CA VAL A 308 -44.27 -13.84 15.19
C VAL A 308 -44.10 -12.64 14.25
N HIS A 309 -44.30 -11.43 14.79
CA HIS A 309 -43.84 -10.20 14.14
C HIS A 309 -42.31 -10.12 14.27
N SER A 310 -41.60 -10.29 13.16
CA SER A 310 -40.15 -10.01 13.08
C SER A 310 -39.95 -8.60 12.53
N THR A 311 -39.75 -7.64 13.43
CA THR A 311 -39.25 -6.30 13.08
C THR A 311 -37.74 -6.37 12.88
N CYS A 312 -37.28 -5.98 11.70
CA CYS A 312 -35.87 -5.84 11.37
C CYS A 312 -35.25 -4.69 12.19
N GLY A 313 -34.46 -5.02 13.21
CA GLY A 313 -33.68 -4.04 13.96
C GLY A 313 -33.19 -4.54 15.31
N LYS A 314 -31.85 -4.64 15.44
CA LYS A 314 -31.07 -4.81 16.69
C LYS A 314 -31.17 -6.16 17.42
N SER A 315 -30.07 -6.93 17.35
CA SER A 315 -29.35 -7.54 18.49
C SER A 315 -28.64 -8.82 18.04
N GLU A 316 -27.35 -8.72 17.68
CA GLU A 316 -26.42 -9.85 17.76
C GLU A 316 -26.21 -10.18 19.24
N LYS A 317 -27.04 -11.05 19.82
CA LYS A 317 -26.78 -11.71 21.12
C LYS A 317 -27.83 -12.80 21.37
N THR A 318 -27.78 -13.91 20.63
CA THR A 318 -28.43 -15.18 21.02
C THR A 318 -28.04 -16.29 20.04
N PHE A 319 -26.81 -16.81 20.18
CA PHE A 319 -26.49 -18.15 19.66
C PHE A 319 -25.62 -18.98 20.61
N CYS A 320 -25.18 -18.40 21.75
CA CYS A 320 -24.39 -19.10 22.76
C CYS A 320 -25.19 -19.62 23.97
N GLU A 321 -26.51 -19.41 24.04
CA GLU A 321 -27.34 -19.94 25.15
C GLU A 321 -28.08 -21.24 24.80
N GLN A 322 -28.27 -21.56 23.53
CA GLN A 322 -28.94 -22.80 23.13
C GLN A 322 -28.03 -24.04 23.13
N GLU A 323 -26.71 -23.87 22.99
CA GLU A 323 -25.76 -24.98 23.09
C GLU A 323 -25.42 -25.35 24.54
N LYS A 324 -25.46 -24.39 25.48
CA LYS A 324 -25.31 -24.68 26.91
C LYS A 324 -26.56 -25.33 27.53
N SER A 325 -27.76 -25.12 26.98
CA SER A 325 -28.98 -25.79 27.47
C SER A 325 -29.12 -27.23 26.96
N LYS A 326 -28.56 -27.56 25.79
CA LYS A 326 -28.50 -28.96 25.29
C LYS A 326 -27.47 -29.80 26.03
N GLN A 327 -26.30 -29.24 26.32
CA GLN A 327 -25.26 -30.00 27.03
C GLN A 327 -25.57 -30.20 28.53
N LYS A 328 -26.38 -29.32 29.14
CA LYS A 328 -26.84 -29.46 30.52
C LYS A 328 -28.10 -30.33 30.67
N SER A 329 -28.81 -30.65 29.60
CA SER A 329 -29.98 -31.55 29.62
C SER A 329 -29.61 -33.02 29.41
N GLU A 330 -28.50 -33.33 28.73
CA GLU A 330 -27.98 -34.70 28.64
C GLU A 330 -27.25 -35.16 29.91
N GLU A 331 -26.67 -34.24 30.69
CA GLU A 331 -25.97 -34.58 31.94
C GLU A 331 -26.92 -34.77 33.15
N VAL A 332 -28.16 -34.30 33.05
CA VAL A 332 -29.19 -34.42 34.11
C VAL A 332 -30.09 -35.66 33.92
N LEU A 333 -30.13 -36.26 32.72
CA LEU A 333 -30.97 -37.43 32.45
C LEU A 333 -30.34 -38.78 32.89
N LEU A 334 -29.09 -38.78 33.35
CA LEU A 334 -28.36 -39.99 33.81
C LEU A 334 -28.20 -40.09 35.34
N LYS A 335 -28.86 -39.21 36.13
CA LYS A 335 -28.67 -39.15 37.60
C LYS A 335 -29.95 -39.09 38.45
N VAL A 336 -31.09 -39.55 37.95
CA VAL A 336 -32.32 -39.66 38.76
C VAL A 336 -32.99 -41.01 38.57
N THR A 337 -32.54 -42.01 39.35
CA THR A 337 -33.40 -43.11 39.80
C THR A 337 -33.31 -43.18 41.33
N PRO A 338 -34.32 -42.70 42.07
CA PRO A 338 -34.44 -42.99 43.48
C PRO A 338 -35.41 -44.16 43.73
N TYR A 339 -34.88 -45.13 44.48
CA TYR A 339 -35.47 -45.78 45.65
C TYR A 339 -36.59 -46.84 45.56
N GLN A 340 -36.19 -48.02 46.06
CA GLN A 340 -36.87 -48.92 47.02
C GLN A 340 -38.14 -49.69 46.65
N ARG A 341 -38.00 -51.02 46.68
CA ARG A 341 -38.55 -51.81 47.79
C ARG A 341 -37.57 -52.90 48.22
#